data_AF-A0A3P8T6H2-F1
#
_entry.id   AF-A0A3P8T6H2-F1
#
_cell.length_a   1.000
_cell.length_b   1.000
_cell.length_c   1.000
_cell.angle_alpha   90.00
_cell.angle_beta   90.00
_cell.angle_gamma   90.00
#
_symmetry.space_group_name_H-M   'P 1'
#
loop_
_entity.id
_entity.type
_entity.pdbx_description
1 polymer ?
#
loop_
_entity_poly.entity_id
_entity_poly.type
_entity_poly.pdbx_seq_one_letter_code
_entity_poly.pdbx_strand_id
1 'polypeptide(L)'
;MAEALKAPTKNLKADVWKYFGFKNHKDGKELEKSKAVCKICSVEVKYCRNTTNLRNHLTRHHPETQTAPKQMQLDKAFEVKIPANSPRAQKITKAVATYICKSIQPYCVVENDGFRCLMKTLEPRYVIPTRKQFSEVTIPNMYADVKNDIATSLKSAERVALTCDCWTSRATESYLTITAHYIDNDWNLMWHVLQTRSVETSHTASNLRDILCEAIREWELTNKEPVIVTDNAANIVRAVEMMDLLHVGCFAHILNLASQAALKIPAVARLLGRVRRITSFFHRSTTASHKLKEKQTLLGLPLHKLVIDVVTRWNSSLEMLDRFLEQQPAVSAALLSPEVRRNEKDLCTLTEADVTVAEDPIEEEPCPQKKQKKSSALMFLLGSFYKQNDAASLKTLADKAQEEVNRYREETHIPLSENPLHWWKVHAGAFPLLARQAKRYLCVPGTSVPSERVFSAAGDIVTAKRSCLTSQHVDQLLFLQKTLQVDI
;
A
#
# COMPACT_ATOMS: atom_id res chain seq x y z
N MET A 1 -34.70 83.49 1.21
CA MET A 1 -35.57 82.54 0.48
C MET A 1 -34.74 81.29 0.18
N ALA A 2 -35.08 80.13 0.75
CA ALA A 2 -34.33 78.90 0.53
C ALA A 2 -34.59 78.39 -0.90
N GLU A 3 -33.56 78.29 -1.74
CA GLU A 3 -33.65 77.67 -3.06
C GLU A 3 -34.13 76.22 -2.90
N ALA A 4 -35.24 75.86 -3.54
CA ALA A 4 -35.78 74.50 -3.48
C ALA A 4 -34.82 73.50 -4.15
N LEU A 5 -34.09 72.74 -3.33
CA LEU A 5 -33.23 71.63 -3.80
C LEU A 5 -34.09 70.53 -4.40
N LYS A 6 -33.83 70.14 -5.66
CA LYS A 6 -34.51 69.01 -6.28
C LYS A 6 -33.82 67.70 -5.92
N ALA A 7 -34.64 66.68 -5.71
CA ALA A 7 -34.17 65.31 -5.55
C ALA A 7 -33.42 64.85 -6.82
N PRO A 8 -32.37 64.02 -6.68
CA PRO A 8 -31.59 63.53 -7.81
C PRO A 8 -32.47 62.75 -8.80
N THR A 9 -32.09 62.79 -10.08
CA THR A 9 -32.79 62.09 -11.17
C THR A 9 -32.94 60.59 -10.86
N LYS A 10 -34.06 59.96 -11.27
CA LYS A 10 -34.41 58.53 -11.00
C LYS A 10 -33.30 57.50 -11.25
N ASN A 11 -32.29 57.83 -12.06
CA ASN A 11 -31.14 56.96 -12.38
C ASN A 11 -30.08 56.89 -11.27
N LEU A 12 -30.18 57.70 -10.21
CA LEU A 12 -29.22 57.76 -9.11
C LEU A 12 -29.74 56.99 -7.89
N LYS A 13 -29.32 55.72 -7.75
CA LYS A 13 -29.86 54.77 -6.75
C LYS A 13 -29.08 54.67 -5.42
N ALA A 14 -27.96 55.37 -5.28
CA ALA A 14 -27.11 55.24 -4.09
C ALA A 14 -27.75 55.87 -2.84
N ASP A 15 -27.62 55.22 -1.67
CA ASP A 15 -28.24 55.66 -0.41
C ASP A 15 -27.84 57.08 0.02
N VAL A 16 -26.64 57.54 -0.37
CA VAL A 16 -26.18 58.90 -0.07
C VAL A 16 -27.14 59.98 -0.57
N TRP A 17 -27.90 59.71 -1.64
CA TRP A 17 -28.86 60.66 -2.23
C TRP A 17 -30.08 60.95 -1.34
N LYS A 18 -30.30 60.18 -0.28
CA LYS A 18 -31.25 60.55 0.78
C LYS A 18 -30.86 61.91 1.39
N TYR A 19 -29.55 62.14 1.55
CA TYR A 19 -28.98 63.29 2.24
C TYR A 19 -28.50 64.42 1.32
N PHE A 20 -28.53 64.27 -0.01
CA PHE A 20 -28.04 65.26 -0.96
C PHE A 20 -29.07 65.63 -2.05
N GLY A 21 -28.96 66.85 -2.60
CA GLY A 21 -29.77 67.34 -3.72
C GLY A 21 -28.98 68.27 -4.65
N PHE A 22 -29.58 68.68 -5.77
CA PHE A 22 -28.95 69.62 -6.72
C PHE A 22 -29.71 70.96 -6.77
N LYS A 23 -29.00 72.05 -7.08
CA LYS A 23 -29.58 73.36 -7.37
C LYS A 23 -30.03 73.45 -8.84
N ASN A 24 -30.96 74.35 -9.13
CA ASN A 24 -31.39 74.64 -10.51
C ASN A 24 -30.33 75.51 -11.21
N HIS A 25 -30.11 75.27 -12.51
CA HIS A 25 -29.37 76.21 -13.34
C HIS A 25 -30.16 77.53 -13.48
N LYS A 26 -29.47 78.66 -13.66
CA LYS A 26 -30.07 80.01 -13.73
C LYS A 26 -31.14 80.18 -14.83
N ASP A 27 -31.24 79.25 -15.78
CA ASP A 27 -32.22 79.22 -16.89
C ASP A 27 -33.39 78.23 -16.67
N GLY A 28 -33.58 77.68 -15.47
CA GLY A 28 -34.80 76.99 -15.05
C GLY A 28 -35.13 75.64 -15.71
N LYS A 29 -34.42 75.21 -16.76
CA LYS A 29 -34.71 73.96 -17.50
C LYS A 29 -33.74 72.80 -17.26
N GLU A 30 -32.56 73.02 -16.68
CA GLU A 30 -31.59 71.95 -16.39
C GLU A 30 -31.01 72.03 -14.96
N LEU A 31 -30.66 70.86 -14.39
CA LEU A 31 -30.05 70.74 -13.06
C LEU A 31 -28.52 70.87 -13.17
N GLU A 32 -27.90 71.69 -12.32
CA GLU A 32 -26.44 71.78 -12.28
C GLU A 32 -25.86 70.54 -11.58
N LYS A 33 -25.35 69.58 -12.37
CA LYS A 33 -24.80 68.30 -11.88
C LYS A 33 -23.31 68.37 -11.49
N SER A 34 -22.74 69.57 -11.33
CA SER A 34 -21.32 69.75 -10.97
C SER A 34 -21.09 69.66 -9.45
N LYS A 35 -22.10 70.03 -8.66
CA LYS A 35 -22.05 70.13 -7.19
C LYS A 35 -23.36 69.63 -6.58
N ALA A 36 -23.26 68.77 -5.58
CA ALA A 36 -24.39 68.31 -4.78
C ALA A 36 -24.39 69.05 -3.44
N VAL A 37 -25.57 69.48 -2.98
CA VAL A 37 -25.75 70.18 -1.70
C VAL A 37 -26.20 69.18 -0.64
N CYS A 38 -25.53 69.16 0.51
CA CYS A 38 -25.95 68.36 1.66
C CYS A 38 -27.21 68.96 2.29
N LYS A 39 -28.25 68.15 2.51
CA LYS A 39 -29.51 68.60 3.13
C LYS A 39 -29.40 68.85 4.63
N ILE A 40 -28.34 68.35 5.28
CA ILE A 40 -28.15 68.47 6.73
C ILE A 40 -27.41 69.76 7.09
N CYS A 41 -26.26 70.01 6.45
CA CYS A 41 -25.42 71.17 6.74
C CYS A 41 -25.44 72.25 5.64
N SER A 42 -26.19 72.05 4.55
CA SER A 42 -26.28 72.97 3.40
C SER A 42 -24.96 73.26 2.66
N VAL A 43 -23.89 72.49 2.92
CA VAL A 43 -22.59 72.63 2.25
C VAL A 43 -22.62 72.06 0.83
N GLU A 44 -22.02 72.78 -0.12
CA GLU A 44 -21.81 72.33 -1.51
C GLU A 44 -20.61 71.38 -1.61
N VAL A 45 -20.85 70.17 -2.12
CA VAL A 45 -19.84 69.13 -2.33
C VAL A 45 -19.69 68.86 -3.83
N LYS A 46 -18.46 68.90 -4.34
CA LYS A 46 -18.17 68.63 -5.76
C LYS A 46 -18.59 67.20 -6.15
N TYR A 47 -19.42 67.08 -7.18
CA TYR A 47 -19.92 65.82 -7.70
C TYR A 47 -19.28 65.47 -9.05
N CYS A 48 -18.42 64.45 -9.05
CA CYS A 48 -17.71 63.98 -10.24
C CYS A 48 -18.29 62.67 -10.77
N ARG A 49 -19.62 62.59 -10.96
CA ARG A 49 -20.36 61.39 -11.44
C ARG A 49 -20.19 60.12 -10.58
N ASN A 50 -19.54 60.19 -9.43
CA ASN A 50 -19.46 59.14 -8.42
C ASN A 50 -19.84 59.69 -7.03
N THR A 51 -20.13 58.80 -6.09
CA THR A 51 -20.63 59.18 -4.76
C THR A 51 -19.55 59.25 -3.68
N THR A 52 -18.27 59.11 -4.06
CA THR A 52 -17.15 59.03 -3.12
C THR A 52 -17.01 60.30 -2.27
N ASN A 53 -17.06 61.49 -2.91
CA ASN A 53 -16.97 62.76 -2.19
C ASN A 53 -18.15 62.97 -1.23
N LEU A 54 -19.35 62.54 -1.62
CA LEU A 54 -20.57 62.66 -0.84
C LEU A 54 -20.50 61.76 0.40
N ARG A 55 -20.00 60.52 0.24
CA ARG A 55 -19.79 59.58 1.34
C ARG A 55 -18.69 60.06 2.30
N ASN A 56 -17.60 60.61 1.77
CA ASN A 56 -16.54 61.22 2.60
C ASN A 56 -17.07 62.41 3.41
N HIS A 57 -17.92 63.24 2.82
CA HIS A 57 -18.57 64.34 3.52
C HIS A 57 -19.46 63.83 4.66
N LEU A 58 -20.34 62.85 4.41
CA LEU A 58 -21.17 62.24 5.47
C LEU A 58 -20.31 61.62 6.57
N THR A 59 -19.23 60.94 6.20
CA THR A 59 -18.33 60.30 7.17
C THR A 59 -17.66 61.31 8.10
N ARG A 60 -17.26 62.48 7.58
CA ARG A 60 -16.51 63.49 8.33
C ARG A 60 -17.38 64.46 9.10
N HIS A 61 -18.54 64.83 8.55
CA HIS A 61 -19.39 65.88 9.11
C HIS A 61 -20.71 65.37 9.69
N HIS A 62 -21.13 64.14 9.34
CA HIS A 62 -22.39 63.53 9.79
C HIS A 62 -22.22 62.04 10.16
N PRO A 63 -21.30 61.70 11.09
CA PRO A 63 -21.00 60.30 11.44
C PRO A 63 -22.21 59.51 11.94
N GLU A 64 -23.21 60.17 12.51
CA GLU A 64 -24.50 59.60 12.95
C GLU A 64 -25.35 59.01 11.81
N THR A 65 -25.06 59.37 10.55
CA THR A 65 -25.81 58.87 9.38
C THR A 65 -25.32 57.52 8.85
N GLN A 66 -24.24 56.96 9.42
CA GLN A 66 -23.70 55.67 9.03
C GLN A 66 -24.46 54.51 9.67
N THR A 67 -25.10 53.67 8.85
CA THR A 67 -25.62 52.37 9.29
C THR A 67 -24.46 51.41 9.52
N ALA A 68 -24.33 50.88 10.74
CA ALA A 68 -23.33 49.87 11.10
C ALA A 68 -23.33 48.67 10.12
N PRO A 69 -22.17 48.07 9.80
CA PRO A 69 -22.12 46.91 8.91
C PRO A 69 -22.93 45.76 9.53
N LYS A 70 -23.95 45.28 8.80
CA LYS A 70 -24.76 44.13 9.25
C LYS A 70 -23.87 42.89 9.40
N GLN A 71 -23.65 42.47 10.63
CA GLN A 71 -22.99 41.21 10.95
C GLN A 71 -23.81 40.04 10.40
N MET A 72 -23.16 39.11 9.71
CA MET A 72 -23.83 37.98 9.06
C MET A 72 -24.33 36.99 10.12
N GLN A 73 -25.61 36.59 10.05
CA GLN A 73 -26.17 35.57 10.94
C GLN A 73 -25.43 34.24 10.78
N LEU A 74 -25.09 33.58 11.90
CA LEU A 74 -24.30 32.34 11.98
C LEU A 74 -24.85 31.23 11.06
N ASP A 75 -26.17 31.15 10.92
CA ASP A 75 -26.86 30.12 10.15
C ASP A 75 -26.52 30.21 8.64
N LYS A 76 -26.34 31.43 8.13
CA LYS A 76 -25.92 31.67 6.73
C LYS A 76 -24.43 31.42 6.49
N ALA A 77 -23.61 31.40 7.55
CA ALA A 77 -22.19 31.07 7.43
C ALA A 77 -21.97 29.56 7.16
N PHE A 78 -22.93 28.70 7.52
CA PHE A 78 -22.91 27.28 7.21
C PHE A 78 -23.40 26.93 5.79
N GLU A 79 -24.02 27.88 5.08
CA GLU A 79 -24.42 27.70 3.68
C GLU A 79 -23.27 27.94 2.69
N VAL A 80 -22.26 28.73 3.10
CA VAL A 80 -21.12 29.06 2.24
C VAL A 80 -20.24 27.82 2.06
N LYS A 81 -20.18 27.33 0.82
CA LYS A 81 -19.30 26.22 0.44
C LYS A 81 -17.83 26.61 0.63
N ILE A 82 -17.04 25.68 1.14
CA ILE A 82 -15.60 25.86 1.30
C ILE A 82 -14.96 25.89 -0.10
N PRO A 83 -14.13 26.90 -0.43
CA PRO A 83 -13.39 26.91 -1.68
C PRO A 83 -12.50 25.68 -1.82
N ALA A 84 -12.45 25.09 -3.02
CA ALA A 84 -11.67 23.88 -3.29
C ALA A 84 -10.17 24.03 -2.98
N ASN A 85 -9.62 25.24 -3.16
CA ASN A 85 -8.21 25.56 -2.89
C ASN A 85 -7.91 25.87 -1.42
N SER A 86 -8.92 25.83 -0.54
CA SER A 86 -8.66 26.06 0.89
C SER A 86 -7.84 24.91 1.49
N PRO A 87 -6.98 25.18 2.49
CA PRO A 87 -6.21 24.14 3.17
C PRO A 87 -7.09 23.04 3.76
N ARG A 88 -8.29 23.40 4.25
CA ARG A 88 -9.26 22.44 4.79
C ARG A 88 -9.82 21.53 3.70
N ALA A 89 -10.25 22.08 2.56
CA ALA A 89 -10.76 21.27 1.46
C ALA A 89 -9.68 20.34 0.89
N GLN A 90 -8.45 20.84 0.72
CA GLN A 90 -7.32 20.02 0.29
C GLN A 90 -7.01 18.88 1.26
N LYS A 91 -7.03 19.14 2.58
CA LYS A 91 -6.84 18.10 3.60
C LYS A 91 -7.92 17.02 3.54
N ILE A 92 -9.19 17.43 3.37
CA ILE A 92 -10.30 16.47 3.20
C ILE A 92 -10.14 15.69 1.89
N THR A 93 -9.84 16.34 0.77
CA THR A 93 -9.61 15.69 -0.53
C THR A 93 -8.47 14.67 -0.45
N LYS A 94 -7.36 15.01 0.22
CA LYS A 94 -6.24 14.09 0.45
C LYS A 94 -6.65 12.90 1.31
N ALA A 95 -7.46 13.11 2.35
CA ALA A 95 -7.99 12.04 3.19
C ALA A 95 -8.93 11.10 2.40
N VAL A 96 -9.79 11.65 1.54
CA VAL A 96 -10.65 10.85 0.65
C VAL A 96 -9.82 10.06 -0.36
N ALA A 97 -8.80 10.67 -0.97
CA ALA A 97 -7.87 9.96 -1.87
C ALA A 97 -7.12 8.84 -1.12
N THR A 98 -6.70 9.08 0.11
CA THR A 98 -6.06 8.07 0.97
C THR A 98 -7.02 6.92 1.26
N TYR A 99 -8.27 7.21 1.61
CA TYR A 99 -9.33 6.19 1.78
C TYR A 99 -9.51 5.35 0.51
N ILE A 100 -9.58 6.00 -0.65
CA ILE A 100 -9.71 5.33 -1.95
C ILE A 100 -8.52 4.38 -2.19
N CYS A 101 -7.29 4.83 -1.97
CA CYS A 101 -6.09 4.02 -2.22
C CYS A 101 -5.94 2.89 -1.20
N LYS A 102 -6.02 3.19 0.10
CA LYS A 102 -5.78 2.23 1.18
C LYS A 102 -6.85 1.16 1.30
N SER A 103 -8.11 1.56 1.13
CA SER A 103 -9.25 0.64 1.13
C SER A 103 -9.56 0.11 -0.27
N ILE A 104 -8.72 0.45 -1.24
CA ILE A 104 -8.85 0.02 -2.63
C ILE A 104 -10.27 0.21 -3.14
N GLN A 105 -10.85 1.40 -3.02
CA GLN A 105 -12.23 1.67 -3.46
C GLN A 105 -12.27 2.04 -4.93
N PRO A 106 -13.37 1.77 -5.66
CA PRO A 106 -13.50 2.28 -7.01
C PRO A 106 -13.62 3.80 -6.97
N TYR A 107 -13.11 4.52 -7.97
CA TYR A 107 -13.19 6.00 -7.99
C TYR A 107 -14.64 6.53 -7.91
N CYS A 108 -15.64 5.76 -8.35
CA CYS A 108 -17.06 6.12 -8.24
C CYS A 108 -17.61 6.05 -6.80
N VAL A 109 -16.81 5.64 -5.80
CA VAL A 109 -17.25 5.63 -4.40
C VAL A 109 -17.71 7.01 -3.92
N VAL A 110 -17.13 8.08 -4.47
CA VAL A 110 -17.50 9.48 -4.18
C VAL A 110 -18.88 9.87 -4.73
N GLU A 111 -19.46 9.03 -5.59
CA GLU A 111 -20.77 9.20 -6.19
C GLU A 111 -21.86 8.41 -5.45
N ASN A 112 -21.50 7.45 -4.60
CA ASN A 112 -22.45 6.66 -3.82
C ASN A 112 -23.22 7.51 -2.81
N ASP A 113 -24.53 7.29 -2.73
CA ASP A 113 -25.43 8.05 -1.84
C ASP A 113 -25.04 7.93 -0.37
N GLY A 114 -24.66 6.73 0.08
CA GLY A 114 -24.19 6.51 1.45
C GLY A 114 -22.91 7.28 1.77
N PHE A 115 -21.94 7.32 0.85
CA PHE A 115 -20.70 8.08 1.02
C PHE A 115 -20.98 9.60 1.03
N ARG A 116 -21.87 10.07 0.15
CA ARG A 116 -22.28 11.48 0.11
C ARG A 116 -23.04 11.89 1.37
N CYS A 117 -23.89 11.01 1.91
CA CYS A 117 -24.58 11.21 3.19
C CYS A 117 -23.58 11.36 4.35
N LEU A 118 -22.59 10.47 4.41
CA LEU A 118 -21.50 10.54 5.40
C LEU A 118 -20.74 11.86 5.31
N MET A 119 -20.26 12.23 4.12
CA MET A 119 -19.49 13.46 3.93
C MET A 119 -20.32 14.72 4.24
N LYS A 120 -21.62 14.72 3.88
CA LYS A 120 -22.54 15.82 4.22
C LYS A 120 -22.76 15.93 5.73
N THR A 121 -22.76 14.82 6.45
CA THR A 121 -22.91 14.80 7.91
C THR A 121 -21.65 15.31 8.60
N LEU A 122 -20.46 14.95 8.09
CA LEU A 122 -19.17 15.33 8.68
C LEU A 122 -18.74 16.76 8.32
N GLU A 123 -18.89 17.19 7.06
CA GLU A 123 -18.56 18.54 6.60
C GLU A 123 -19.53 18.96 5.47
N PRO A 124 -20.72 19.51 5.82
CA PRO A 124 -21.74 19.90 4.84
C PRO A 124 -21.28 20.95 3.81
N ARG A 125 -20.27 21.74 4.16
CA ARG A 125 -19.74 22.82 3.31
C ARG A 125 -18.70 22.34 2.30
N TYR A 126 -18.16 21.13 2.45
CA TYR A 126 -17.20 20.57 1.52
C TYR A 126 -17.93 20.13 0.24
N VAL A 127 -17.33 20.44 -0.91
CA VAL A 127 -17.79 19.96 -2.22
C VAL A 127 -16.91 18.79 -2.60
N ILE A 128 -17.50 17.60 -2.67
CA ILE A 128 -16.79 16.37 -3.00
C ILE A 128 -16.34 16.45 -4.48
N PRO A 129 -15.03 16.30 -4.78
CA PRO A 129 -14.54 16.25 -6.14
C PRO A 129 -15.15 15.08 -6.93
N THR A 130 -15.20 15.23 -8.25
CA THR A 130 -15.75 14.20 -9.13
C THR A 130 -14.82 12.99 -9.21
N ARG A 131 -15.37 11.83 -9.63
CA ARG A 131 -14.58 10.64 -9.99
C ARG A 131 -13.40 11.00 -10.88
N LYS A 132 -13.64 11.81 -11.92
CA LYS A 132 -12.64 12.26 -12.90
C LYS A 132 -11.49 13.03 -12.24
N GLN A 133 -11.81 13.91 -11.30
CA GLN A 133 -10.80 14.69 -10.59
C GLN A 133 -9.93 13.84 -9.66
N PHE A 134 -10.47 12.75 -9.11
CA PHE A 134 -9.65 11.77 -8.38
C PHE A 134 -8.76 10.95 -9.34
N SER A 135 -9.32 10.42 -10.43
CA SER A 135 -8.60 9.52 -11.35
C SER A 135 -7.56 10.20 -12.23
N GLU A 136 -7.75 11.47 -12.59
CA GLU A 136 -6.88 12.18 -13.55
C GLU A 136 -5.94 13.20 -12.90
N VAL A 137 -6.21 13.63 -11.66
CA VAL A 137 -5.43 14.70 -11.02
C VAL A 137 -4.97 14.30 -9.62
N THR A 138 -5.91 14.06 -8.70
CA THR A 138 -5.59 13.94 -7.27
C THR A 138 -4.69 12.74 -6.96
N ILE A 139 -5.06 11.56 -7.46
CA ILE A 139 -4.30 10.32 -7.22
C ILE A 139 -3.03 10.26 -8.07
N PRO A 140 -3.02 10.66 -9.36
CA PRO A 140 -1.78 10.78 -10.13
C PRO A 140 -0.74 11.72 -9.49
N ASN A 141 -1.16 12.88 -8.96
CA ASN A 141 -0.25 13.79 -8.26
C ASN A 141 0.30 13.15 -6.98
N MET A 142 -0.57 12.51 -6.19
CA MET A 142 -0.16 11.79 -4.98
C MET A 142 0.84 10.65 -5.29
N TYR A 143 0.62 9.93 -6.38
CA TYR A 143 1.56 8.93 -6.88
C TYR A 143 2.91 9.54 -7.23
N ALA A 144 2.94 10.66 -7.95
CA ALA A 144 4.17 11.33 -8.32
C ALA A 144 4.97 11.82 -7.09
N ASP A 145 4.28 12.41 -6.10
CA ASP A 145 4.90 12.86 -4.84
C ASP A 145 5.57 11.67 -4.12
N VAL A 146 4.82 10.59 -3.89
CA VAL A 146 5.30 9.41 -3.17
C VAL A 146 6.41 8.68 -3.96
N LYS A 147 6.32 8.67 -5.29
CA LYS A 147 7.36 8.11 -6.17
C LYS A 147 8.67 8.87 -6.04
N ASN A 148 8.61 10.20 -6.02
CA ASN A 148 9.80 11.04 -5.83
C ASN A 148 10.44 10.81 -4.45
N ASP A 149 9.63 10.64 -3.41
CA ASP A 149 10.11 10.34 -2.05
C ASP A 149 10.85 8.99 -2.01
N ILE A 150 10.27 7.93 -2.58
CA ILE A 150 10.93 6.61 -2.65
C ILE A 150 12.20 6.67 -3.49
N ALA A 151 12.15 7.32 -4.66
CA ALA A 151 13.32 7.45 -5.53
C ALA A 151 14.47 8.16 -4.82
N THR A 152 14.16 9.18 -4.00
CA THR A 152 15.13 9.86 -3.16
C THR A 152 15.70 8.94 -2.09
N SER A 153 14.86 8.12 -1.46
CA SER A 153 15.30 7.15 -0.45
C SER A 153 16.24 6.07 -1.04
N LEU A 154 15.91 5.56 -2.23
CA LEU A 154 16.72 4.55 -2.95
C LEU A 154 18.12 5.06 -3.34
N LYS A 155 18.31 6.38 -3.50
CA LYS A 155 19.64 6.96 -3.80
C LYS A 155 20.64 6.69 -2.69
N SER A 156 20.18 6.64 -1.43
CA SER A 156 21.02 6.35 -0.26
C SER A 156 21.46 4.88 -0.15
N ALA A 157 20.76 3.97 -0.82
CA ALA A 157 21.03 2.53 -0.76
C ALA A 157 22.38 2.19 -1.39
N GLU A 158 23.17 1.34 -0.76
CA GLU A 158 24.41 0.83 -1.35
C GLU A 158 24.11 -0.18 -2.48
N ARG A 159 23.16 -1.08 -2.24
CA ARG A 159 22.70 -2.09 -3.18
C ARG A 159 21.20 -2.27 -3.01
N VAL A 160 20.52 -2.63 -4.10
CA VAL A 160 19.09 -2.91 -4.11
C VAL A 160 18.84 -4.35 -4.53
N ALA A 161 17.92 -5.04 -3.86
CA ALA A 161 17.37 -6.29 -4.32
C ALA A 161 15.95 -6.06 -4.84
N LEU A 162 15.60 -6.70 -5.96
CA LEU A 162 14.28 -6.61 -6.57
C LEU A 162 13.58 -7.96 -6.47
N THR A 163 12.46 -8.04 -5.76
CA THR A 163 11.57 -9.20 -5.89
C THR A 163 10.60 -8.95 -7.03
N CYS A 164 10.51 -9.91 -7.93
CA CYS A 164 9.67 -9.85 -9.12
C CYS A 164 8.71 -11.01 -9.12
N ASP A 165 7.44 -10.72 -9.40
CA ASP A 165 6.41 -11.75 -9.32
C ASP A 165 5.27 -11.48 -10.31
N CYS A 166 4.97 -12.52 -11.09
CA CYS A 166 4.00 -12.51 -12.16
C CYS A 166 2.68 -13.07 -11.64
N TRP A 167 1.58 -12.35 -11.87
CA TRP A 167 0.26 -12.79 -11.46
C TRP A 167 -0.78 -12.49 -12.53
N THR A 168 -1.85 -13.27 -12.51
CA THR A 168 -3.00 -13.08 -13.41
C THR A 168 -4.20 -12.63 -12.58
N SER A 169 -4.84 -11.55 -13.00
CA SER A 169 -6.02 -10.99 -12.36
C SER A 169 -7.25 -11.87 -12.55
N ARG A 170 -8.31 -11.61 -11.78
CA ARG A 170 -9.61 -12.28 -11.98
C ARG A 170 -10.25 -11.92 -13.32
N ALA A 171 -9.83 -10.81 -13.94
CA ALA A 171 -10.21 -10.42 -15.29
C ALA A 171 -9.28 -11.02 -16.37
N THR A 172 -8.46 -12.02 -16.02
CA THR A 172 -7.53 -12.73 -16.93
C THR A 172 -6.43 -11.85 -17.55
N GLU A 173 -6.14 -10.71 -16.93
CA GLU A 173 -5.03 -9.84 -17.32
C GLU A 173 -3.78 -10.21 -16.54
N SER A 174 -2.62 -10.23 -17.20
CA SER A 174 -1.35 -10.57 -16.57
C SER A 174 -0.59 -9.32 -16.15
N TYR A 175 0.06 -9.38 -14.99
CA TYR A 175 0.84 -8.29 -14.43
C TYR A 175 2.15 -8.80 -13.85
N LEU A 176 3.19 -7.97 -13.91
CA LEU A 176 4.45 -8.15 -13.22
C LEU A 176 4.59 -7.05 -12.17
N THR A 177 4.73 -7.44 -10.90
CA THR A 177 4.98 -6.48 -9.80
C THR A 177 6.42 -6.55 -9.35
N ILE A 178 7.04 -5.39 -9.22
CA ILE A 178 8.45 -5.23 -8.84
C ILE A 178 8.49 -4.49 -7.50
N THR A 179 9.18 -5.09 -6.53
CA THR A 179 9.39 -4.50 -5.20
C THR A 179 10.88 -4.41 -4.93
N ALA A 180 11.34 -3.23 -4.51
CA ALA A 180 12.72 -3.01 -4.11
C ALA A 180 12.90 -3.25 -2.60
N HIS A 181 14.04 -3.81 -2.25
CA HIS A 181 14.49 -4.05 -0.88
C HIS A 181 15.92 -3.51 -0.74
N TYR A 182 16.18 -2.76 0.32
CA TYR A 182 17.50 -2.20 0.60
C TYR A 182 17.66 -1.97 2.10
N ILE A 183 18.90 -1.82 2.55
CA ILE A 183 19.20 -1.43 3.92
C ILE A 183 19.57 0.05 3.92
N ASP A 184 18.91 0.84 4.76
CA ASP A 184 19.17 2.27 4.89
C ASP A 184 20.47 2.56 5.67
N ASN A 185 20.75 3.84 5.92
CA ASN A 185 21.91 4.25 6.72
C ASN A 185 21.80 3.82 8.18
N ASP A 186 20.58 3.69 8.69
CA ASP A 186 20.24 3.30 10.05
C ASP A 186 20.16 1.80 10.28
N TRP A 187 20.52 0.98 9.29
CA TRP A 187 20.44 -0.48 9.32
C TRP A 187 19.02 -1.04 9.42
N ASN A 188 18.03 -0.28 8.97
CA ASN A 188 16.69 -0.80 8.79
C ASN A 188 16.54 -1.43 7.42
N LEU A 189 15.91 -2.59 7.36
CA LEU A 189 15.49 -3.20 6.11
C LEU A 189 14.26 -2.47 5.59
N MET A 190 14.44 -1.74 4.49
CA MET A 190 13.41 -0.98 3.82
C MET A 190 12.93 -1.75 2.59
N TRP A 191 11.64 -1.67 2.32
CA TRP A 191 11.05 -2.22 1.10
C TRP A 191 9.96 -1.31 0.55
N HIS A 192 9.88 -1.21 -0.78
CA HIS A 192 8.85 -0.44 -1.47
C HIS A 192 8.41 -1.16 -2.74
N VAL A 193 7.10 -1.22 -2.97
CA VAL A 193 6.58 -1.58 -4.29
C VAL A 193 6.95 -0.45 -5.22
N LEU A 194 7.66 -0.77 -6.30
CA LEU A 194 8.08 0.21 -7.29
C LEU A 194 6.98 0.41 -8.32
N GLN A 195 6.57 -0.68 -8.96
CA GLN A 195 5.55 -0.64 -10.00
C GLN A 195 4.95 -2.01 -10.29
N THR A 196 3.75 -1.97 -10.83
CA THR A 196 3.01 -3.10 -11.39
C THR A 196 2.75 -2.81 -12.87
N ARG A 197 3.40 -3.57 -13.76
CA ARG A 197 3.27 -3.41 -15.21
C ARG A 197 2.36 -4.50 -15.78
N SER A 198 1.48 -4.12 -16.70
CA SER A 198 0.70 -5.08 -17.50
C SER A 198 1.64 -5.85 -18.42
N VAL A 199 1.43 -7.16 -18.54
CA VAL A 199 2.13 -8.04 -19.46
C VAL A 199 1.12 -8.42 -20.56
N GLU A 200 1.01 -7.54 -21.56
CA GLU A 200 0.00 -7.66 -22.65
C GLU A 200 0.37 -8.74 -23.69
N THR A 201 1.66 -9.08 -23.77
CA THR A 201 2.19 -10.07 -24.70
C THR A 201 2.42 -11.42 -24.01
N SER A 202 2.80 -12.45 -24.78
CA SER A 202 3.24 -13.71 -24.18
C SER A 202 4.37 -13.45 -23.18
N HIS A 203 4.34 -14.18 -22.05
CA HIS A 203 5.33 -14.13 -20.96
C HIS A 203 6.70 -14.68 -21.39
N THR A 204 7.22 -14.25 -22.54
CA THR A 204 8.53 -14.66 -23.05
C THR A 204 9.64 -14.03 -22.22
N ALA A 205 10.80 -14.68 -22.20
CA ALA A 205 11.96 -14.16 -21.50
C ALA A 205 12.35 -12.75 -21.99
N SER A 206 12.30 -12.49 -23.30
CA SER A 206 12.63 -11.18 -23.88
C SER A 206 11.70 -10.07 -23.39
N ASN A 207 10.39 -10.33 -23.32
CA ASN A 207 9.42 -9.31 -22.89
C ASN A 207 9.60 -8.99 -21.40
N LEU A 208 9.77 -10.03 -20.57
CA LEU A 208 10.02 -9.84 -19.13
C LEU A 208 11.33 -9.08 -18.89
N ARG A 209 12.39 -9.40 -19.65
CA ARG A 209 13.66 -8.67 -19.63
C ARG A 209 13.45 -7.19 -19.94
N ASP A 210 12.69 -6.87 -20.98
CA ASP A 210 12.48 -5.48 -21.38
C ASP A 210 11.72 -4.68 -20.31
N ILE A 211 10.70 -5.27 -19.69
CA ILE A 211 9.97 -4.67 -18.57
C ILE A 211 10.88 -4.45 -17.36
N LEU A 212 11.73 -5.42 -17.01
CA LEU A 212 12.68 -5.29 -15.90
C LEU A 212 13.76 -4.24 -16.19
N CYS A 213 14.30 -4.20 -17.40
CA CYS A 213 15.26 -3.20 -17.84
C CYS A 213 14.66 -1.79 -17.79
N GLU A 214 13.42 -1.62 -18.25
CA GLU A 214 12.71 -0.35 -18.17
C GLU A 214 12.51 0.09 -16.72
N ALA A 215 12.09 -0.83 -15.83
CA ALA A 215 11.96 -0.55 -14.41
C ALA A 215 13.27 -0.11 -13.76
N ILE A 216 14.37 -0.81 -14.03
CA ILE A 216 15.70 -0.47 -13.49
C ILE A 216 16.14 0.91 -13.97
N ARG A 217 15.88 1.27 -15.22
CA ARG A 217 16.19 2.61 -15.76
C ARG A 217 15.31 3.70 -15.14
N GLU A 218 14.00 3.47 -15.08
CA GLU A 218 13.01 4.42 -14.55
C GLU A 218 13.26 4.79 -13.09
N TRP A 219 13.76 3.84 -12.30
CA TRP A 219 14.08 4.02 -10.89
C TRP A 219 15.56 4.34 -10.63
N GLU A 220 16.35 4.62 -11.68
CA GLU A 220 17.78 4.97 -11.59
C GLU A 220 18.63 3.92 -10.87
N LEU A 221 18.29 2.63 -11.01
CA LEU A 221 18.89 1.52 -10.26
C LEU A 221 20.11 0.86 -10.95
N THR A 222 20.48 1.31 -12.15
CA THR A 222 21.58 0.71 -12.95
C THR A 222 22.90 0.64 -12.18
N ASN A 223 23.21 1.67 -11.38
CA ASN A 223 24.45 1.76 -10.61
C ASN A 223 24.36 1.10 -9.21
N LYS A 224 23.25 0.40 -8.91
CA LYS A 224 22.98 -0.23 -7.61
C LYS A 224 23.15 -1.75 -7.63
N GLU A 225 23.67 -2.31 -8.72
CA GLU A 225 23.94 -3.75 -8.92
C GLU A 225 22.78 -4.65 -8.45
N PRO A 226 21.59 -4.51 -9.07
CA PRO A 226 20.37 -5.12 -8.57
C PRO A 226 20.46 -6.65 -8.56
N VAL A 227 20.01 -7.26 -7.45
CA VAL A 227 19.80 -8.71 -7.35
C VAL A 227 18.34 -9.00 -7.62
N ILE A 228 18.03 -9.94 -8.51
CA ILE A 228 16.65 -10.26 -8.85
C ILE A 228 16.23 -11.55 -8.14
N VAL A 229 15.16 -11.48 -7.35
CA VAL A 229 14.55 -12.60 -6.62
C VAL A 229 13.22 -12.98 -7.27
N THR A 230 13.06 -14.23 -7.71
CA THR A 230 11.85 -14.67 -8.46
C THR A 230 11.39 -16.08 -8.08
N ASP A 231 10.21 -16.49 -8.56
CA ASP A 231 9.59 -17.80 -8.33
C ASP A 231 10.23 -18.98 -9.10
N ASN A 232 11.37 -18.77 -9.78
CA ASN A 232 12.02 -19.75 -10.64
C ASN A 232 11.22 -20.19 -11.89
N ALA A 233 10.20 -19.45 -12.31
CA ALA A 233 9.56 -19.74 -13.60
C ALA A 233 10.56 -19.62 -14.76
N ALA A 234 10.55 -20.57 -15.69
CA ALA A 234 11.60 -20.70 -16.72
C ALA A 234 11.84 -19.41 -17.54
N ASN A 235 10.78 -18.65 -17.85
CA ASN A 235 10.89 -17.44 -18.65
C ASN A 235 11.49 -16.27 -17.86
N ILE A 236 11.15 -16.10 -16.57
CA ILE A 236 11.73 -15.02 -15.76
C ILE A 236 13.19 -15.32 -15.42
N VAL A 237 13.54 -16.60 -15.19
CA VAL A 237 14.95 -17.02 -14.98
C VAL A 237 15.78 -16.66 -16.21
N ARG A 238 15.33 -17.06 -17.41
CA ARG A 238 16.01 -16.69 -18.66
C ARG A 238 16.07 -15.19 -18.89
N ALA A 239 15.03 -14.46 -18.52
CA ALA A 239 15.03 -13.00 -18.64
C ALA A 239 16.15 -12.36 -17.80
N VAL A 240 16.35 -12.84 -16.57
CA VAL A 240 17.41 -12.36 -15.67
C VAL A 240 18.79 -12.78 -16.16
N GLU A 241 18.95 -14.01 -16.66
CA GLU A 241 20.20 -14.48 -17.29
C GLU A 241 20.61 -13.60 -18.46
N MET A 242 19.65 -13.17 -19.30
CA MET A 242 19.90 -12.26 -20.43
C MET A 242 20.35 -10.85 -19.98
N MET A 243 20.14 -10.48 -18.72
CA MET A 243 20.55 -9.18 -18.17
C MET A 243 21.93 -9.23 -17.49
N ASP A 244 22.54 -10.41 -17.37
CA ASP A 244 23.78 -10.64 -16.63
C ASP A 244 23.70 -10.13 -15.17
N LEU A 245 22.53 -10.31 -14.55
CA LEU A 245 22.27 -9.95 -13.15
C LEU A 245 22.26 -11.19 -12.25
N LEU A 246 22.60 -10.99 -10.98
CA LEU A 246 22.52 -12.04 -9.99
C LEU A 246 21.05 -12.44 -9.77
N HIS A 247 20.73 -13.71 -10.05
CA HIS A 247 19.43 -14.30 -9.78
C HIS A 247 19.44 -15.10 -8.46
N VAL A 248 18.37 -14.94 -7.67
CA VAL A 248 18.12 -15.73 -6.48
C VAL A 248 16.72 -16.34 -6.57
N GLY A 249 16.65 -17.66 -6.45
CA GLY A 249 15.37 -18.36 -6.46
C GLY A 249 14.60 -18.20 -5.16
N CYS A 250 13.27 -18.08 -5.26
CA CYS A 250 12.39 -17.99 -4.11
C CYS A 250 12.40 -19.30 -3.32
N PHE A 251 12.92 -19.25 -2.09
CA PHE A 251 12.97 -20.40 -1.20
C PHE A 251 11.57 -20.96 -0.89
N ALA A 252 10.57 -20.09 -0.70
CA ALA A 252 9.20 -20.50 -0.44
C ALA A 252 8.59 -21.27 -1.63
N HIS A 253 8.91 -20.88 -2.86
CA HIS A 253 8.50 -21.61 -4.05
C HIS A 253 9.17 -22.99 -4.13
N ILE A 254 10.48 -23.05 -3.87
CA ILE A 254 11.23 -24.32 -3.83
C ILE A 254 10.65 -25.26 -2.77
N LEU A 255 10.35 -24.75 -1.58
CA LEU A 255 9.71 -25.51 -0.52
C LEU A 255 8.32 -26.02 -0.95
N ASN A 256 7.51 -25.16 -1.58
CA ASN A 256 6.22 -25.59 -2.13
C ASN A 256 6.39 -26.69 -3.19
N LEU A 257 7.35 -26.58 -4.12
CA LEU A 257 7.61 -27.63 -5.11
C LEU A 257 7.99 -28.97 -4.45
N ALA A 258 8.85 -28.93 -3.44
CA ALA A 258 9.23 -30.12 -2.67
C ALA A 258 8.01 -30.75 -1.97
N SER A 259 7.21 -29.94 -1.27
CA SER A 259 5.98 -30.40 -0.62
C SER A 259 4.97 -30.96 -1.63
N GLN A 260 4.79 -30.32 -2.78
CA GLN A 260 3.90 -30.81 -3.85
C GLN A 260 4.37 -32.15 -4.43
N ALA A 261 5.68 -32.36 -4.53
CA ALA A 261 6.21 -33.67 -4.93
C ALA A 261 5.85 -34.76 -3.91
N ALA A 262 5.96 -34.45 -2.61
CA ALA A 262 5.55 -35.36 -1.54
C ALA A 262 4.02 -35.65 -1.56
N LEU A 263 3.18 -34.63 -1.77
CA LEU A 263 1.72 -34.79 -1.85
C LEU A 263 1.26 -35.62 -3.07
N LYS A 264 2.10 -35.74 -4.10
CA LYS A 264 1.85 -36.56 -5.30
C LYS A 264 2.22 -38.04 -5.12
N ILE A 265 2.82 -38.43 -4.00
CA ILE A 265 3.09 -39.83 -3.69
C ILE A 265 1.76 -40.60 -3.74
N PRO A 266 1.66 -41.75 -4.45
CA PRO A 266 0.37 -42.41 -4.73
C PRO A 266 -0.50 -42.68 -3.50
N ALA A 267 0.11 -43.04 -2.36
CA ALA A 267 -0.61 -43.25 -1.10
C ALA A 267 -1.24 -41.95 -0.58
N VAL A 268 -0.44 -40.88 -0.50
CA VAL A 268 -0.87 -39.56 -0.03
C VAL A 268 -1.90 -38.94 -0.97
N ALA A 269 -1.67 -39.00 -2.28
CA ALA A 269 -2.58 -38.48 -3.29
C ALA A 269 -3.95 -39.17 -3.24
N ARG A 270 -3.98 -40.48 -2.95
CA ARG A 270 -5.22 -41.26 -2.77
C ARG A 270 -5.98 -40.80 -1.53
N LEU A 271 -5.30 -40.65 -0.40
CA LEU A 271 -5.88 -40.13 0.85
C LEU A 271 -6.47 -38.73 0.65
N LEU A 272 -5.67 -37.79 0.13
CA LEU A 272 -6.12 -36.42 -0.15
C LEU A 272 -7.33 -36.41 -1.09
N GLY A 273 -7.34 -37.25 -2.13
CA GLY A 273 -8.47 -37.38 -3.04
C GLY A 273 -9.76 -37.88 -2.37
N ARG A 274 -9.67 -38.68 -1.30
CA ARG A 274 -10.83 -39.10 -0.50
C ARG A 274 -11.32 -37.94 0.38
N VAL A 275 -10.41 -37.30 1.13
CA VAL A 275 -10.77 -36.18 2.02
C VAL A 275 -11.36 -35.01 1.22
N ARG A 276 -10.78 -34.64 0.07
CA ARG A 276 -11.31 -33.61 -0.85
C ARG A 276 -12.76 -33.88 -1.27
N ARG A 277 -13.11 -35.14 -1.54
CA ARG A 277 -14.47 -35.53 -1.93
C ARG A 277 -15.45 -35.35 -0.78
N ILE A 278 -15.09 -35.81 0.42
CA ILE A 278 -15.91 -35.64 1.62
C ILE A 278 -16.10 -34.15 1.91
N THR A 279 -15.02 -33.37 1.96
CA THR A 279 -15.09 -31.92 2.16
C THR A 279 -15.99 -31.24 1.10
N SER A 280 -15.81 -31.57 -0.17
CA SER A 280 -16.63 -31.01 -1.26
C SER A 280 -18.12 -31.36 -1.11
N PHE A 281 -18.44 -32.57 -0.64
CA PHE A 281 -19.82 -32.99 -0.40
C PHE A 281 -20.49 -32.13 0.68
N PHE A 282 -19.82 -31.91 1.82
CA PHE A 282 -20.36 -31.07 2.89
C PHE A 282 -20.52 -29.61 2.49
N HIS A 283 -19.65 -29.07 1.63
CA HIS A 283 -19.79 -27.70 1.12
C HIS A 283 -20.94 -27.53 0.11
N ARG A 284 -21.27 -28.56 -0.67
CA ARG A 284 -22.36 -28.52 -1.66
C ARG A 284 -23.73 -28.84 -1.07
N SER A 285 -23.78 -29.65 -0.02
CA SER A 285 -25.04 -30.12 0.59
C SER A 285 -25.36 -29.33 1.85
N THR A 286 -26.41 -28.51 1.80
CA THR A 286 -26.93 -27.77 2.96
C THR A 286 -27.42 -28.72 4.06
N THR A 287 -28.06 -29.83 3.69
CA THR A 287 -28.50 -30.88 4.62
C THR A 287 -27.34 -31.55 5.34
N ALA A 288 -26.28 -31.93 4.60
CA ALA A 288 -25.09 -32.54 5.20
C ALA A 288 -24.36 -31.54 6.12
N SER A 289 -24.21 -30.28 5.69
CA SER A 289 -23.66 -29.20 6.51
C SER A 289 -24.44 -28.99 7.81
N HIS A 290 -25.77 -29.00 7.75
CA HIS A 290 -26.61 -28.88 8.94
C HIS A 290 -26.42 -30.08 9.88
N LYS A 291 -26.38 -31.30 9.34
CA LYS A 291 -26.14 -32.51 10.14
C LYS A 291 -24.75 -32.56 10.75
N LEU A 292 -23.73 -32.09 10.05
CA LEU A 292 -22.39 -31.93 10.61
C LEU A 292 -22.44 -31.05 11.86
N LYS A 293 -23.09 -29.88 11.77
CA LYS A 293 -23.24 -28.96 12.90
C LYS A 293 -24.00 -29.58 14.08
N GLU A 294 -25.05 -30.34 13.81
CA GLU A 294 -25.80 -31.09 14.83
C GLU A 294 -24.89 -32.12 15.54
N LYS A 295 -24.12 -32.91 14.78
CA LYS A 295 -23.22 -33.93 15.34
C LYS A 295 -22.02 -33.33 16.05
N GLN A 296 -21.49 -32.20 15.59
CA GLN A 296 -20.47 -31.44 16.32
C GLN A 296 -20.96 -31.01 17.69
N THR A 297 -22.18 -30.46 17.76
CA THR A 297 -22.80 -30.05 19.04
C THR A 297 -23.00 -31.24 19.97
N LEU A 298 -23.49 -32.36 19.44
CA LEU A 298 -23.72 -33.58 20.22
C LEU A 298 -22.42 -34.19 20.78
N LEU A 299 -21.33 -34.10 20.04
CA LEU A 299 -20.02 -34.67 20.40
C LEU A 299 -19.11 -33.67 21.14
N GLY A 300 -19.60 -32.45 21.42
CA GLY A 300 -18.80 -31.41 22.09
C GLY A 300 -17.62 -30.88 21.26
N LEU A 301 -17.68 -31.01 19.93
CA LEU A 301 -16.63 -30.54 19.03
C LEU A 301 -16.84 -29.05 18.63
N PRO A 302 -15.76 -28.33 18.29
CA PRO A 302 -15.87 -26.98 17.74
C PRO A 302 -16.75 -26.95 16.47
N LEU A 303 -17.56 -25.91 16.32
CA LEU A 303 -18.49 -25.73 15.20
C LEU A 303 -17.79 -25.22 13.93
N HIS A 304 -16.71 -25.90 13.52
CA HIS A 304 -15.92 -25.53 12.36
C HIS A 304 -16.47 -26.13 11.07
N LYS A 305 -16.40 -25.38 9.98
CA LYS A 305 -16.60 -25.95 8.63
C LYS A 305 -15.33 -26.69 8.20
N LEU A 306 -15.49 -27.72 7.39
CA LEU A 306 -14.35 -28.37 6.74
C LEU A 306 -13.63 -27.38 5.81
N VAL A 307 -12.30 -27.46 5.76
CA VAL A 307 -11.45 -26.58 4.94
C VAL A 307 -11.29 -27.20 3.55
N ILE A 308 -11.49 -26.40 2.50
CA ILE A 308 -11.28 -26.82 1.12
C ILE A 308 -9.79 -26.71 0.79
N ASP A 309 -9.22 -27.81 0.30
CA ASP A 309 -7.85 -27.84 -0.17
C ASP A 309 -7.68 -27.10 -1.51
N VAL A 310 -6.71 -26.20 -1.53
CA VAL A 310 -6.28 -25.42 -2.70
C VAL A 310 -4.96 -26.02 -3.16
N VAL A 311 -5.04 -26.98 -4.09
CA VAL A 311 -3.93 -27.84 -4.52
C VAL A 311 -2.65 -27.08 -4.87
N THR A 312 -2.72 -25.82 -5.31
CA THR A 312 -1.55 -25.00 -5.63
C THR A 312 -0.74 -24.53 -4.40
N ARG A 313 -1.26 -24.70 -3.17
CA ARG A 313 -0.62 -24.29 -1.91
C ARG A 313 -0.59 -25.45 -0.92
N TRP A 314 0.59 -25.97 -0.64
CA TRP A 314 0.78 -27.12 0.24
C TRP A 314 0.16 -26.97 1.63
N ASN A 315 0.20 -25.76 2.23
CA ASN A 315 -0.41 -25.46 3.53
C ASN A 315 -1.91 -25.81 3.57
N SER A 316 -2.64 -25.61 2.47
CA SER A 316 -4.08 -25.85 2.46
C SER A 316 -4.44 -27.34 2.49
N SER A 317 -3.55 -28.21 2.00
CA SER A 317 -3.71 -29.66 2.13
C SER A 317 -3.52 -30.10 3.58
N LEU A 318 -2.54 -29.52 4.29
CA LEU A 318 -2.32 -29.75 5.72
C LEU A 318 -3.50 -29.24 6.55
N GLU A 319 -3.92 -27.99 6.34
CA GLU A 319 -5.08 -27.39 7.03
C GLU A 319 -6.38 -28.19 6.80
N MET A 320 -6.57 -28.74 5.59
CA MET A 320 -7.69 -29.64 5.30
C MET A 320 -7.61 -30.92 6.12
N LEU A 321 -6.44 -31.54 6.21
CA LEU A 321 -6.25 -32.78 6.97
C LEU A 321 -6.42 -32.54 8.47
N ASP A 322 -5.79 -31.51 9.04
CA ASP A 322 -5.94 -31.15 10.46
C ASP A 322 -7.41 -30.89 10.82
N ARG A 323 -8.10 -30.10 9.99
CA ARG A 323 -9.54 -29.83 10.21
C ARG A 323 -10.37 -31.09 10.05
N PHE A 324 -10.04 -31.96 9.11
CA PHE A 324 -10.77 -33.20 8.89
C PHE A 324 -10.60 -34.16 10.07
N LEU A 325 -9.38 -34.31 10.61
CA LEU A 325 -9.09 -35.14 11.77
C LEU A 325 -9.80 -34.60 13.03
N GLU A 326 -9.75 -33.29 13.28
CA GLU A 326 -10.50 -32.65 14.38
C GLU A 326 -12.00 -32.97 14.32
N GLN A 327 -12.55 -33.03 13.10
CA GLN A 327 -13.98 -33.20 12.85
C GLN A 327 -14.38 -34.63 12.51
N GLN A 328 -13.44 -35.58 12.51
CA GLN A 328 -13.63 -36.95 12.02
C GLN A 328 -14.81 -37.67 12.70
N PRO A 329 -15.03 -37.57 14.02
CA PRO A 329 -16.15 -38.22 14.67
C PRO A 329 -17.50 -37.67 14.22
N ALA A 330 -17.62 -36.34 14.11
CA ALA A 330 -18.83 -35.67 13.67
C ALA A 330 -19.09 -35.89 12.18
N VAL A 331 -18.04 -35.88 11.34
CA VAL A 331 -18.13 -36.20 9.91
C VAL A 331 -18.66 -37.61 9.72
N SER A 332 -18.10 -38.60 10.42
CA SER A 332 -18.53 -40.00 10.34
C SER A 332 -19.99 -40.16 10.80
N ALA A 333 -20.36 -39.59 11.93
CA ALA A 333 -21.74 -39.62 12.44
C ALA A 333 -22.74 -38.90 11.51
N ALA A 334 -22.33 -37.78 10.92
CA ALA A 334 -23.17 -37.02 9.99
C ALA A 334 -23.37 -37.77 8.67
N LEU A 335 -22.30 -38.39 8.15
CA LEU A 335 -22.40 -39.26 6.99
C LEU A 335 -23.34 -40.42 7.27
N LEU A 336 -23.26 -41.06 8.45
CA LEU A 336 -24.13 -42.18 8.85
C LEU A 336 -25.63 -41.84 8.98
N SER A 337 -25.99 -40.55 9.02
CA SER A 337 -27.39 -40.12 9.12
C SER A 337 -28.24 -40.54 7.90
N PRO A 338 -29.46 -41.06 8.09
CA PRO A 338 -30.36 -41.45 6.99
C PRO A 338 -30.87 -40.26 6.16
N GLU A 339 -30.85 -39.06 6.74
CA GLU A 339 -31.29 -37.83 6.08
C GLU A 339 -30.26 -37.30 5.06
N VAL A 340 -29.02 -37.80 5.14
CA VAL A 340 -27.94 -37.42 4.22
C VAL A 340 -27.97 -38.38 3.03
N ARG A 341 -28.53 -37.94 1.90
CA ARG A 341 -28.52 -38.73 0.66
C ARG A 341 -27.09 -38.88 0.14
N ARG A 342 -26.63 -40.13 0.07
CA ARG A 342 -25.31 -40.53 -0.39
C ARG A 342 -25.40 -41.05 -1.82
N ASN A 343 -24.57 -40.56 -2.73
CA ASN A 343 -24.25 -41.32 -3.93
C ASN A 343 -23.04 -42.21 -3.61
N GLU A 344 -23.02 -43.46 -4.07
CA GLU A 344 -21.89 -44.39 -3.86
C GLU A 344 -20.56 -43.85 -4.42
N LYS A 345 -20.61 -42.95 -5.41
CA LYS A 345 -19.42 -42.28 -5.97
C LYS A 345 -18.82 -41.21 -5.05
N ASP A 346 -19.62 -40.68 -4.11
CA ASP A 346 -19.26 -39.56 -3.23
C ASP A 346 -18.73 -40.02 -1.85
N LEU A 347 -19.07 -41.24 -1.41
CA LEU A 347 -18.48 -41.85 -0.22
C LEU A 347 -17.36 -42.83 -0.58
N CYS A 348 -16.12 -42.45 -0.32
CA CYS A 348 -15.09 -43.44 -0.02
C CYS A 348 -14.99 -43.56 1.49
N THR A 349 -15.22 -44.75 2.03
CA THR A 349 -14.83 -45.08 3.40
C THR A 349 -13.32 -45.00 3.50
N LEU A 350 -12.82 -44.16 4.41
CA LEU A 350 -11.41 -44.20 4.81
C LEU A 350 -11.23 -45.53 5.56
N THR A 351 -10.25 -46.33 5.15
CA THR A 351 -9.87 -47.53 5.92
C THR A 351 -9.03 -47.11 7.12
N GLU A 352 -8.91 -47.94 8.15
CA GLU A 352 -7.98 -47.65 9.28
C GLU A 352 -6.56 -47.35 8.78
N ALA A 353 -6.09 -48.06 7.74
CA ALA A 353 -4.81 -47.79 7.08
C ALA A 353 -4.69 -46.39 6.42
N ASP A 354 -5.80 -45.75 6.06
CA ASP A 354 -5.78 -44.38 5.53
C ASP A 354 -5.72 -43.34 6.66
N VAL A 355 -6.30 -43.69 7.81
CA VAL A 355 -6.31 -42.86 9.02
C VAL A 355 -4.93 -42.89 9.68
N THR A 356 -4.27 -44.06 9.75
CA THR A 356 -2.88 -44.14 10.22
C THR A 356 -1.90 -43.35 9.35
N VAL A 357 -2.10 -43.31 8.02
CA VAL A 357 -1.29 -42.47 7.12
C VAL A 357 -1.51 -40.96 7.36
N ALA A 358 -2.67 -40.57 7.91
CA ALA A 358 -2.96 -39.19 8.29
C ALA A 358 -2.52 -38.87 9.73
N GLU A 359 -2.46 -39.87 10.61
CA GLU A 359 -2.18 -39.76 12.04
C GLU A 359 -0.72 -40.04 12.41
N ASP A 360 0.08 -40.68 11.54
CA ASP A 360 1.48 -40.99 11.83
C ASP A 360 2.26 -39.69 12.13
N PRO A 361 2.67 -39.46 13.39
CA PRO A 361 3.64 -38.44 13.68
C PRO A 361 4.94 -38.85 13.00
N ILE A 362 5.59 -37.89 12.32
CA ILE A 362 6.95 -38.05 11.85
C ILE A 362 7.82 -38.34 13.08
N GLU A 363 8.09 -39.62 13.37
CA GLU A 363 9.22 -39.96 14.22
C GLU A 363 10.47 -39.53 13.46
N GLU A 364 11.10 -38.47 13.95
CA GLU A 364 12.37 -37.99 13.43
C GLU A 364 13.42 -39.09 13.57
N GLU A 365 13.74 -39.76 12.47
CA GLU A 365 14.98 -40.53 12.35
C GLU A 365 16.17 -39.56 12.53
N PRO A 366 17.06 -39.78 13.50
CA PRO A 366 18.17 -38.88 13.75
C PRO A 366 19.13 -38.87 12.56
N CYS A 367 19.34 -37.68 12.00
CA CYS A 367 20.31 -37.44 10.93
C CYS A 367 21.73 -37.82 11.40
N PRO A 368 22.55 -38.52 10.57
CA PRO A 368 23.90 -38.92 10.96
C PRO A 368 24.80 -37.69 11.18
N GLN A 369 25.20 -37.49 12.44
CA GLN A 369 26.17 -36.47 12.85
C GLN A 369 27.54 -36.76 12.23
N LYS A 370 28.07 -35.80 11.45
CA LYS A 370 29.48 -35.80 11.03
C LYS A 370 30.36 -35.47 12.24
N LYS A 371 31.20 -36.43 12.64
CA LYS A 371 32.19 -36.30 13.71
C LYS A 371 33.18 -35.18 13.42
N GLN A 372 33.29 -34.22 14.33
CA GLN A 372 34.38 -33.25 14.39
C GLN A 372 35.72 -33.96 14.62
N LYS A 373 36.75 -33.59 13.86
CA LYS A 373 38.14 -34.02 14.11
C LYS A 373 38.72 -33.20 15.26
N LYS A 374 39.26 -33.91 16.26
CA LYS A 374 40.03 -33.34 17.37
C LYS A 374 41.36 -32.76 16.88
N SER A 375 41.72 -31.64 17.47
CA SER A 375 42.98 -30.91 17.33
C SER A 375 44.21 -31.79 17.59
N SER A 376 45.22 -31.68 16.72
CA SER A 376 46.55 -32.25 16.97
C SER A 376 47.32 -31.37 17.96
N ALA A 377 47.91 -32.02 18.97
CA ALA A 377 48.70 -31.48 20.07
C ALA A 377 50.07 -30.87 19.66
N LEU A 378 50.18 -30.34 18.43
CA LEU A 378 51.43 -29.80 17.87
C LEU A 378 51.52 -28.27 17.97
N MET A 379 50.43 -27.59 18.36
CA MET A 379 50.39 -26.13 18.51
C MET A 379 50.82 -25.65 19.92
N PHE A 380 51.01 -26.56 20.87
CA PHE A 380 51.42 -26.24 22.24
C PHE A 380 52.96 -26.31 22.45
N LEU A 381 53.71 -26.88 21.51
CA LEU A 381 55.09 -27.30 21.75
C LEU A 381 56.17 -26.35 21.18
N LEU A 382 55.82 -25.35 20.36
CA LEU A 382 56.81 -24.46 19.74
C LEU A 382 56.37 -22.98 19.75
N GLY A 383 56.04 -22.49 20.94
CA GLY A 383 55.99 -21.06 21.21
C GLY A 383 57.40 -20.45 21.24
N SER A 384 57.55 -19.34 20.52
CA SER A 384 58.57 -18.29 20.65
C SER A 384 60.04 -18.64 20.41
N PHE A 385 60.52 -18.35 19.19
CA PHE A 385 61.82 -17.69 19.03
C PHE A 385 61.63 -16.32 18.37
N TYR A 386 61.84 -15.32 19.22
CA TYR A 386 62.00 -13.89 19.00
C TYR A 386 62.48 -13.46 17.60
N LYS A 387 61.76 -12.48 17.02
CA LYS A 387 62.35 -11.25 16.46
C LYS A 387 61.31 -10.12 16.44
N GLN A 388 61.45 -9.19 17.39
CA GLN A 388 61.19 -7.75 17.16
C GLN A 388 62.30 -7.26 16.20
N ASN A 389 62.16 -6.25 15.33
CA ASN A 389 61.22 -5.15 15.21
C ASN A 389 61.30 -4.57 13.77
N ASP A 390 60.32 -3.75 13.41
CA ASP A 390 60.39 -2.62 12.47
C ASP A 390 60.51 -2.84 10.95
N ALA A 391 59.35 -2.98 10.30
CA ALA A 391 58.91 -2.09 9.22
C ALA A 391 57.40 -2.24 9.08
N ALA A 392 56.63 -1.17 9.29
CA ALA A 392 55.20 -1.15 9.03
C ALA A 392 54.96 -1.32 7.52
N SER A 393 54.92 -2.57 7.06
CA SER A 393 54.33 -2.96 5.79
C SER A 393 52.90 -2.43 5.80
N LEU A 394 52.58 -1.55 4.85
CA LEU A 394 51.21 -1.14 4.58
C LEU A 394 50.41 -2.40 4.23
N LYS A 395 49.73 -2.97 5.23
CA LYS A 395 48.82 -4.11 5.05
C LYS A 395 47.92 -3.82 3.86
N THR A 396 47.89 -4.74 2.89
CA THR A 396 47.04 -4.58 1.72
C THR A 396 45.57 -4.62 2.12
N LEU A 397 44.66 -4.16 1.26
CA LEU A 397 43.23 -4.23 1.52
C LEU A 397 42.77 -5.69 1.74
N ALA A 398 43.37 -6.63 1.02
CA ALA A 398 43.09 -8.06 1.14
C ALA A 398 43.51 -8.60 2.52
N ASP A 399 44.68 -8.20 3.03
CA ASP A 399 45.14 -8.60 4.36
C ASP A 399 44.20 -8.09 5.46
N LYS A 400 43.76 -6.82 5.34
CA LYS A 400 42.79 -6.23 6.26
C LYS A 400 41.44 -6.94 6.22
N ALA A 401 40.95 -7.28 5.02
CA ALA A 401 39.71 -8.03 4.85
C ALA A 401 39.80 -9.43 5.47
N GLN A 402 40.93 -10.12 5.28
CA GLN A 402 41.13 -11.46 5.83
C GLN A 402 41.22 -11.45 7.36
N GLU A 403 41.92 -10.47 7.94
CA GLU A 403 42.00 -10.26 9.39
C GLU A 403 40.60 -9.97 9.97
N GLU A 404 39.80 -9.15 9.29
CA GLU A 404 38.43 -8.86 9.68
C GLU A 404 37.51 -10.09 9.63
N VAL A 405 37.62 -10.92 8.58
CA VAL A 405 36.92 -12.21 8.48
C VAL A 405 37.32 -13.17 9.60
N ASN A 406 38.60 -13.26 9.93
CA ASN A 406 39.09 -14.14 10.98
C ASN A 406 38.53 -13.71 12.35
N ARG A 407 38.60 -12.41 12.66
CA ARG A 407 38.00 -11.86 13.90
C ARG A 407 36.50 -12.11 13.96
N TYR A 408 35.78 -11.92 12.86
CA TYR A 408 34.33 -12.19 12.82
C TYR A 408 33.99 -13.66 13.07
N ARG A 409 34.83 -14.60 12.63
CA ARG A 409 34.64 -16.04 12.87
C ARG A 409 34.90 -16.46 14.32
N GLU A 410 35.71 -15.68 15.04
CA GLU A 410 36.00 -15.89 16.47
C GLU A 410 34.93 -15.26 17.37
N GLU A 411 34.08 -14.41 16.80
CA GLU A 411 33.02 -13.73 17.53
C GLU A 411 31.92 -14.70 17.98
N THR A 412 31.27 -14.35 19.10
CA THR A 412 30.18 -15.17 19.62
C THR A 412 28.94 -15.08 18.72
N HIS A 413 28.30 -16.22 18.48
CA HIS A 413 27.08 -16.26 17.69
C HIS A 413 25.94 -15.56 18.43
N ILE A 414 25.22 -14.69 17.70
CA ILE A 414 23.99 -14.10 18.23
C ILE A 414 22.89 -15.17 18.39
N PRO A 415 22.03 -15.05 19.42
CA PRO A 415 20.84 -15.88 19.55
C PRO A 415 19.89 -15.73 18.34
N LEU A 416 19.11 -16.77 18.05
CA LEU A 416 18.09 -16.74 16.98
C LEU A 416 16.98 -15.69 17.20
N SER A 417 16.82 -15.18 18.42
CA SER A 417 15.86 -14.14 18.77
C SER A 417 16.34 -12.73 18.44
N GLU A 418 17.63 -12.54 18.16
CA GLU A 418 18.21 -11.21 17.90
C GLU A 418 18.18 -10.84 16.42
N ASN A 419 18.19 -9.53 16.14
CA ASN A 419 18.20 -9.01 14.77
C ASN A 419 19.64 -8.86 14.24
N PRO A 420 20.04 -9.60 13.19
CA PRO A 420 21.38 -9.50 12.61
C PRO A 420 21.73 -8.08 12.13
N LEU A 421 20.77 -7.30 11.64
CA LEU A 421 21.01 -5.93 11.17
C LEU A 421 21.35 -4.99 12.32
N HIS A 422 20.72 -5.18 13.48
CA HIS A 422 21.06 -4.42 14.68
C HIS A 422 22.47 -4.77 15.17
N TRP A 423 22.82 -6.06 15.15
CA TRP A 423 24.18 -6.50 15.48
C TRP A 423 25.22 -5.83 14.57
N TRP A 424 24.99 -5.84 13.25
CA TRP A 424 25.88 -5.16 12.32
C TRP A 424 25.90 -3.64 12.50
N LYS A 425 24.79 -3.00 12.88
CA LYS A 425 24.78 -1.56 13.21
C LYS A 425 25.77 -1.23 14.33
N VAL A 426 25.76 -2.04 15.39
CA VAL A 426 26.65 -1.85 16.56
C VAL A 426 28.11 -2.18 16.20
N HIS A 427 28.33 -3.21 15.39
CA HIS A 427 29.68 -3.71 15.08
C HIS A 427 30.29 -3.16 13.78
N ALA A 428 29.60 -2.27 13.07
CA ALA A 428 30.08 -1.68 11.83
C ALA A 428 31.43 -0.95 11.98
N GLY A 429 31.70 -0.37 13.16
CA GLY A 429 32.99 0.25 13.46
C GLY A 429 34.14 -0.77 13.62
N ALA A 430 33.84 -1.96 14.14
CA ALA A 430 34.82 -3.03 14.35
C ALA A 430 35.10 -3.85 13.09
N PHE A 431 34.09 -3.96 12.22
CA PHE A 431 34.10 -4.71 10.96
C PHE A 431 33.63 -3.85 9.78
N PRO A 432 34.40 -2.82 9.37
CA PRO A 432 33.96 -1.88 8.32
C PRO A 432 33.83 -2.52 6.92
N LEU A 433 34.68 -3.48 6.55
CA LEU A 433 34.64 -4.10 5.22
C LEU A 433 33.52 -5.14 5.12
N LEU A 434 33.33 -5.93 6.17
CA LEU A 434 32.27 -6.93 6.27
C LEU A 434 30.92 -6.28 6.47
N ALA A 435 30.81 -5.22 7.27
CA ALA A 435 29.55 -4.51 7.44
C ALA A 435 29.04 -3.96 6.10
N ARG A 436 29.95 -3.47 5.25
CA ARG A 436 29.64 -3.07 3.88
C ARG A 436 29.07 -4.25 3.05
N GLN A 437 29.70 -5.43 3.13
CA GLN A 437 29.15 -6.61 2.46
C GLN A 437 27.83 -7.08 3.07
N ALA A 438 27.69 -7.02 4.40
CA ALA A 438 26.46 -7.38 5.10
C ALA A 438 25.28 -6.53 4.63
N LYS A 439 25.45 -5.21 4.45
CA LYS A 439 24.42 -4.35 3.84
C LYS A 439 24.05 -4.78 2.41
N ARG A 440 25.03 -5.24 1.62
CA ARG A 440 24.82 -5.68 0.23
C ARG A 440 24.14 -7.05 0.10
N TYR A 441 24.28 -7.93 1.10
CA TYR A 441 23.73 -9.29 1.03
C TYR A 441 22.46 -9.47 1.88
N LEU A 442 22.39 -8.88 3.07
CA LEU A 442 21.25 -9.03 3.98
C LEU A 442 19.99 -8.27 3.52
N CYS A 443 20.11 -7.39 2.52
CA CYS A 443 18.96 -6.76 1.90
C CYS A 443 18.22 -7.68 0.90
N VAL A 444 18.85 -8.79 0.48
CA VAL A 444 18.26 -9.72 -0.48
C VAL A 444 17.28 -10.64 0.24
N PRO A 445 15.97 -10.54 -0.01
CA PRO A 445 15.01 -11.44 0.61
C PRO A 445 15.17 -12.86 0.04
N GLY A 446 15.04 -13.87 0.90
CA GLY A 446 15.04 -15.27 0.48
C GLY A 446 13.76 -15.72 -0.24
N THR A 447 12.75 -14.86 -0.34
CA THR A 447 11.46 -15.18 -0.96
C THR A 447 10.94 -14.02 -1.81
N SER A 448 10.21 -14.33 -2.88
CA SER A 448 9.40 -13.38 -3.65
C SER A 448 8.00 -13.17 -3.04
N VAL A 449 7.71 -13.73 -1.86
CA VAL A 449 6.40 -13.66 -1.17
C VAL A 449 5.99 -12.23 -0.77
N PRO A 450 6.89 -11.26 -0.51
CA PRO A 450 6.47 -9.88 -0.25
C PRO A 450 5.61 -9.29 -1.38
N SER A 451 5.89 -9.63 -2.64
CA SER A 451 5.00 -9.30 -3.77
C SER A 451 3.69 -10.10 -3.74
N GLU A 452 3.69 -11.35 -3.25
CA GLU A 452 2.46 -12.14 -3.14
C GLU A 452 1.38 -11.52 -2.24
N ARG A 453 1.78 -10.83 -1.16
CA ARG A 453 0.84 -10.09 -0.29
C ARG A 453 0.25 -8.84 -0.97
N VAL A 454 0.83 -8.39 -2.07
CA VAL A 454 0.25 -7.36 -2.94
C VAL A 454 -0.93 -7.95 -3.72
N PHE A 455 -0.97 -9.26 -3.95
CA PHE A 455 -1.96 -9.90 -4.84
C PHE A 455 -3.32 -10.11 -4.22
N SER A 456 -3.41 -10.41 -2.93
CA SER A 456 -4.72 -10.46 -2.25
C SER A 456 -5.44 -9.12 -2.39
N ALA A 457 -4.68 -8.02 -2.27
CA ALA A 457 -5.19 -6.68 -2.52
C ALA A 457 -5.46 -6.39 -4.01
N ALA A 458 -4.59 -6.86 -4.91
CA ALA A 458 -4.76 -6.68 -6.36
C ALA A 458 -5.98 -7.42 -6.94
N GLY A 459 -6.31 -8.59 -6.37
CA GLY A 459 -7.50 -9.36 -6.71
C GLY A 459 -8.82 -8.61 -6.42
N ASP A 460 -8.80 -7.66 -5.49
CA ASP A 460 -9.92 -6.76 -5.19
C ASP A 460 -9.94 -5.51 -6.12
N ILE A 461 -8.79 -5.13 -6.69
CA ILE A 461 -8.66 -4.03 -7.66
C ILE A 461 -9.23 -4.43 -9.01
N VAL A 462 -8.77 -5.56 -9.52
CA VAL A 462 -9.10 -6.01 -10.88
C VAL A 462 -10.17 -7.09 -10.77
N THR A 463 -11.41 -6.64 -10.52
CA THR A 463 -12.61 -7.47 -10.47
C THR A 463 -13.52 -7.19 -11.65
N ALA A 464 -14.47 -8.08 -11.94
CA ALA A 464 -15.47 -7.88 -13.00
C ALA A 464 -16.31 -6.58 -12.84
N LYS A 465 -16.44 -6.04 -11.61
CA LYS A 465 -17.10 -4.74 -11.35
C LYS A 465 -16.22 -3.52 -11.65
N ARG A 466 -14.93 -3.73 -11.93
CA ARG A 466 -13.89 -2.71 -12.15
C ARG A 466 -13.16 -2.89 -13.49
N SER A 467 -13.80 -3.55 -14.46
CA SER A 467 -13.26 -3.89 -15.78
C SER A 467 -12.91 -2.68 -16.69
N CYS A 468 -12.98 -1.46 -16.18
CA CYS A 468 -12.65 -0.23 -16.91
C CYS A 468 -11.47 0.54 -16.29
N LEU A 469 -10.73 -0.04 -15.33
CA LEU A 469 -9.48 0.54 -14.86
C LEU A 469 -8.39 0.29 -15.90
N THR A 470 -7.64 1.33 -16.25
CA THR A 470 -6.44 1.16 -17.09
C THR A 470 -5.33 0.51 -16.27
N SER A 471 -4.39 -0.14 -16.94
CA SER A 471 -3.18 -0.70 -16.31
C SER A 471 -2.41 0.36 -15.48
N GLN A 472 -2.39 1.60 -15.95
CA GLN A 472 -1.82 2.74 -15.22
C GLN A 472 -2.54 3.03 -13.91
N HIS A 473 -3.88 2.98 -13.87
CA HIS A 473 -4.63 3.18 -12.63
C HIS A 473 -4.44 2.02 -11.65
N VAL A 474 -4.27 0.79 -12.15
CA VAL A 474 -3.96 -0.38 -11.32
C VAL A 474 -2.60 -0.20 -10.63
N ASP A 475 -1.57 0.21 -11.39
CA ASP A 475 -0.25 0.53 -10.87
C ASP A 475 -0.31 1.59 -9.77
N GLN A 476 -0.95 2.74 -10.05
CA GLN A 476 -1.06 3.85 -9.10
C GLN A 476 -1.75 3.43 -7.80
N LEU A 477 -2.86 2.70 -7.88
CA LEU A 477 -3.62 2.27 -6.71
C LEU A 477 -2.83 1.25 -5.89
N LEU A 478 -2.20 0.26 -6.52
CA LEU A 478 -1.37 -0.74 -5.81
C LEU A 478 -0.17 -0.11 -5.14
N PHE A 479 0.53 0.76 -5.86
CA PHE A 479 1.67 1.50 -5.36
C PHE A 479 1.29 2.32 -4.13
N LEU A 480 0.25 3.16 -4.23
CA LEU A 480 -0.19 4.02 -3.13
C LEU A 480 -0.77 3.21 -1.95
N GLN A 481 -1.50 2.13 -2.22
CA GLN A 481 -2.04 1.27 -1.16
C GLN A 481 -0.91 0.70 -0.28
N LYS A 482 0.22 0.31 -0.89
CA LYS A 482 1.35 -0.29 -0.16
C LYS A 482 2.28 0.75 0.45
N THR A 483 2.51 1.86 -0.24
CA THR A 483 3.51 2.84 0.20
C THR A 483 2.97 3.91 1.14
N LEU A 484 1.72 4.35 0.99
CA LEU A 484 1.20 5.43 1.83
C LEU A 484 1.26 5.03 3.31
N GLN A 485 1.87 5.85 4.16
CA GLN A 485 1.71 5.72 5.60
C GLN A 485 0.44 6.46 6.02
N VAL A 486 -0.34 5.85 6.89
CA VAL A 486 -1.52 6.49 7.48
C VAL A 486 -1.23 6.65 8.96
N ASP A 487 -1.02 7.88 9.39
CA ASP A 487 -0.95 8.21 10.80
C ASP A 487 -2.38 8.13 11.35
N ILE A 488 -2.66 7.08 12.13
CA ILE A 488 -3.95 6.85 12.80
C ILE A 488 -3.85 7.34 14.23
#